data_AF-A0A382NBL9-F1
#
_entry.id   AF-A0A382NBL9-F1
#
_cell.length_a   1.000
_cell.length_b   1.000
_cell.length_c   1.000
_cell.angle_alpha   90.00
_cell.angle_beta   90.00
_cell.angle_gamma   90.00
#
_symmetry.space_group_name_H-M   'P 1'
#
loop_
_entity.id
_entity.type
_entity.pdbx_description
1 polymer ?
#
loop_
_entity_poly.entity_id
_entity_poly.type
_entity_poly.pdbx_seq_one_letter_code
_entity_poly.pdbx_strand_id
1 'polypeptide(L)'
;MILKLKDGEVKIEMFPDVAPNHVKRITELANSGKYDNVVFHRVIDGFMAQTGDVKFGNSSSNDYDLRRAGTGGSSFPDLPS
;
A
#
# COMPACT_ATOMS: atom_id res chain seq x y z
N MET A 1 5.19 10.53 6.57
CA MET A 1 5.66 9.21 6.13
C MET A 1 6.53 9.38 4.88
N ILE A 2 7.57 8.56 4.71
CA ILE A 2 8.39 8.53 3.49
C ILE A 2 8.16 7.19 2.80
N LEU A 3 7.70 7.22 1.55
CA LEU A 3 7.63 6.06 0.66
C LEU A 3 8.85 6.08 -0.26
N LYS A 4 9.72 5.08 -0.14
CA LYS A 4 10.92 4.96 -0.98
C LYS A 4 10.59 4.16 -2.24
N LEU A 5 10.80 4.78 -3.40
CA LEU A 5 10.67 4.16 -4.72
C LEU A 5 12.06 3.97 -5.32
N LYS A 6 12.14 3.17 -6.39
CA LYS A 6 13.37 3.04 -7.18
C LYS A 6 13.83 4.37 -7.78
N ASP A 7 12.85 5.21 -8.14
CA ASP A 7 13.08 6.46 -8.87
C ASP A 7 13.06 7.70 -7.96
N GLY A 8 12.93 7.54 -6.64
CA GLY A 8 12.96 8.64 -5.68
C GLY A 8 12.10 8.43 -4.44
N GLU A 9 12.06 9.44 -3.59
CA GLU A 9 11.25 9.42 -2.36
C GLU A 9 9.97 10.23 -2.53
N VAL A 10 8.86 9.69 -2.02
CA VAL A 10 7.58 10.38 -1.91
C VAL A 10 7.33 10.70 -0.44
N LYS A 11 7.24 11.99 -0.13
CA LYS A 11 6.89 12.47 1.21
C LYS A 11 5.36 12.60 1.32
N ILE A 12 4.79 11.88 2.27
CA ILE A 12 3.34 11.81 2.51
C ILE A 12 3.03 12.44 3.86
N GLU A 13 2.24 13.50 3.85
CA GLU A 13 1.61 14.08 5.04
C GLU A 13 0.27 13.36 5.31
N MET A 14 0.02 13.04 6.57
CA MET A 14 -1.17 12.31 7.00
C MET A 14 -2.09 13.24 7.78
N PHE A 15 -3.40 13.09 7.62
CA PHE A 15 -4.41 13.91 8.31
C PHE A 15 -5.19 13.07 9.34
N PRO A 16 -4.63 12.81 10.54
CA PRO A 16 -5.27 11.98 11.55
C PRO A 16 -6.59 12.58 12.06
N ASP A 17 -6.75 13.90 12.01
CA ASP A 17 -7.98 14.56 12.45
C ASP A 17 -9.16 14.33 11.49
N VAL A 18 -8.87 14.04 10.21
CA VAL A 18 -9.89 13.78 9.18
C VAL A 18 -10.19 12.28 9.07
N ALA A 19 -9.16 11.44 9.08
CA ALA A 19 -9.30 9.99 8.87
C ALA A 19 -8.47 9.17 9.89
N PRO A 20 -8.79 9.24 11.19
CA PRO A 20 -7.93 8.71 12.26
C PRO A 20 -7.67 7.21 12.11
N ASN A 21 -8.70 6.44 11.77
CA ASN A 21 -8.60 4.99 11.61
C ASN A 21 -7.75 4.59 10.41
N HIS A 22 -7.88 5.32 9.29
CA HIS A 22 -7.08 5.07 8.08
C HIS A 22 -5.60 5.41 8.32
N VAL A 23 -5.33 6.56 8.94
CA VAL A 23 -3.96 6.97 9.29
C VAL A 23 -3.32 5.94 10.22
N LYS A 24 -4.05 5.48 11.24
CA LYS A 24 -3.58 4.44 12.15
C LYS A 24 -3.23 3.14 11.40
N ARG A 25 -4.13 2.67 10.53
CA ARG A 25 -3.91 1.42 9.77
C ARG A 25 -2.74 1.50 8.80
N ILE A 26 -2.63 2.58 8.03
CA ILE A 26 -1.50 2.77 7.10
C ILE A 26 -0.18 2.80 7.89
N THR A 27 -0.16 3.52 9.02
CA THR A 27 1.03 3.62 9.87
C THR A 27 1.43 2.26 10.46
N GLU A 28 0.47 1.47 10.93
CA GLU A 28 0.70 0.12 11.45
C GLU A 28 1.29 -0.83 10.38
N LEU A 29 0.69 -0.84 9.18
CA LEU A 29 1.16 -1.68 8.08
C LEU A 29 2.52 -1.24 7.56
N ALA A 30 2.77 0.06 7.47
CA ALA A 30 4.07 0.61 7.08
C ALA A 30 5.16 0.28 8.11
N ASN A 31 4.91 0.50 9.40
CA ASN A 31 5.88 0.22 10.47
C ASN A 31 6.20 -1.28 10.63
N SER A 32 5.28 -2.16 10.22
CA SER A 32 5.49 -3.60 10.19
C SER A 32 6.14 -4.11 8.90
N GLY A 33 6.56 -3.20 8.00
CA GLY A 33 7.24 -3.53 6.74
C GLY A 33 6.35 -4.21 5.70
N LYS A 34 5.01 -4.18 5.88
CA LYS A 34 4.09 -4.91 4.98
C LYS A 34 4.07 -4.37 3.56
N TYR A 35 4.42 -3.10 3.37
CA TYR A 35 4.50 -2.47 2.06
C TYR A 35 5.88 -2.59 1.40
N ASP A 36 6.88 -3.16 2.08
CA ASP A 36 8.20 -3.34 1.50
C ASP A 36 8.13 -4.33 0.34
N ASN A 37 8.73 -3.94 -0.80
CA ASN A 37 8.70 -4.68 -2.05
C ASN A 37 7.30 -4.84 -2.69
N VAL A 38 6.30 -4.06 -2.25
CA VAL A 38 4.98 -4.05 -2.89
C VAL A 38 5.01 -3.19 -4.16
N VAL A 39 4.59 -3.78 -5.28
CA VAL A 39 4.61 -3.12 -6.58
C VAL A 39 3.41 -2.21 -6.80
N PHE A 40 3.60 -1.18 -7.63
CA PHE A 40 2.50 -0.47 -8.26
C PHE A 40 1.95 -1.33 -9.40
N HIS A 41 0.78 -1.93 -9.18
CA HIS A 41 0.18 -2.87 -10.12
C HIS A 41 -0.78 -2.20 -11.10
N ARG A 42 -1.21 -0.96 -10.83
CA ARG A 42 -2.10 -0.22 -11.72
C ARG A 42 -1.68 1.25 -11.77
N VAL A 43 -1.19 1.68 -12.94
CA VAL A 43 -0.77 3.06 -13.21
C VAL A 43 -1.52 3.53 -14.44
N ILE A 44 -2.26 4.62 -14.31
CA ILE A 44 -3.03 5.24 -15.39
C ILE A 44 -2.56 6.68 -15.52
N ASP A 45 -1.99 7.00 -16.68
CA ASP A 45 -1.49 8.33 -16.97
C ASP A 45 -2.60 9.39 -16.88
N GLY A 46 -2.26 10.55 -16.33
CA GLY A 46 -3.21 11.61 -16.03
C GLY A 46 -4.26 11.31 -14.96
N PHE A 47 -4.19 10.15 -14.28
CA PHE A 47 -5.18 9.77 -13.25
C PHE A 47 -4.54 9.39 -11.91
N MET A 48 -3.97 8.18 -11.80
CA MET A 48 -3.46 7.68 -10.51
C MET A 48 -2.50 6.51 -10.66
N ALA A 49 -1.78 6.21 -9.58
CA ALA A 49 -0.98 5.01 -9.38
C ALA A 49 -1.44 4.30 -8.10
N GLN A 50 -1.79 3.02 -8.21
CA GLN A 50 -2.32 2.19 -7.14
C GLN A 50 -1.31 1.10 -6.74
N THR A 51 -1.12 0.96 -5.42
CA THR A 51 -0.22 0.00 -4.77
C THR A 51 -0.88 -0.52 -3.47
N GLY A 52 -0.17 -1.33 -2.70
CA GLY A 52 -0.59 -1.74 -1.36
C GLY A 52 -1.21 -3.14 -1.26
N ASP A 53 -1.24 -3.92 -2.34
CA ASP A 53 -1.60 -5.34 -2.28
C ASP A 53 -0.44 -6.14 -1.68
N VAL A 54 -0.52 -6.40 -0.38
CA VAL A 54 0.50 -7.14 0.38
C VAL A 54 0.49 -8.65 0.12
N LYS A 55 -0.58 -9.18 -0.49
CA LYS A 55 -0.75 -10.63 -0.72
C LYS A 55 -0.15 -11.05 -2.05
N PHE A 56 -0.62 -10.43 -3.15
CA PHE A 56 -0.21 -10.79 -4.51
C PHE A 56 0.74 -9.76 -5.13
N GLY A 57 0.85 -8.56 -4.55
CA GLY A 57 1.69 -7.48 -5.06
C GLY A 57 3.10 -7.38 -4.46
N ASN A 58 3.44 -8.19 -3.45
CA ASN A 58 4.78 -8.19 -2.86
C ASN A 58 5.73 -9.02 -3.73
N SER A 59 6.67 -8.37 -4.44
CA SER A 59 7.57 -9.04 -5.39
C SER A 59 8.59 -9.98 -4.75
N SER A 60 8.72 -9.97 -3.42
CA SER A 60 9.60 -10.87 -2.67
C SER A 60 8.85 -12.04 -2.01
N SER A 61 7.52 -12.13 -2.19
CA SER A 61 6.69 -13.21 -1.66
C SER A 61 6.57 -14.38 -2.66
N ASN A 62 6.42 -15.60 -2.14
CA ASN A 62 6.07 -16.77 -2.95
C ASN A 62 4.67 -16.67 -3.57
N ASP A 63 3.79 -15.87 -2.96
CA ASP A 63 2.43 -15.62 -3.46
C ASP A 63 2.37 -14.50 -4.52
N TYR A 64 3.52 -13.93 -4.92
CA TYR A 64 3.56 -12.86 -5.91
C TYR A 64 2.93 -13.28 -7.24
N ASP A 65 1.90 -12.55 -7.65
CA ASP A 65 1.25 -12.75 -8.94
C ASP A 65 0.74 -11.40 -9.47
N LEU A 66 1.46 -10.84 -10.44
CA LEU A 66 1.12 -9.54 -11.03
C LEU A 66 -0.28 -9.53 -11.68
N ARG A 67 -0.79 -10.66 -12.16
CA ARG A 67 -2.13 -10.76 -12.76
C ARG A 67 -3.24 -10.69 -11.71
N ARG A 68 -2.90 -10.95 -10.45
CA ARG A 68 -3.82 -10.93 -9.31
C ARG A 68 -3.58 -9.74 -8.37
N ALA A 69 -2.50 -9.01 -8.56
CA ALA A 69 -2.20 -7.81 -7.78
C ALA A 69 -3.35 -6.78 -7.93
N GLY A 70 -3.83 -6.30 -6.78
CA GLY A 70 -5.05 -5.50 -6.64
C GLY A 70 -6.26 -6.28 -6.13
N THR A 71 -6.17 -7.60 -6.00
CA THR A 71 -7.25 -8.48 -5.48
C THR A 71 -6.92 -9.14 -4.15
N GLY A 72 -5.76 -8.83 -3.58
CA GLY A 72 -5.32 -9.34 -2.29
C GLY A 72 -6.24 -8.93 -1.15
N GLY A 73 -6.47 -9.88 -0.23
CA GLY A 73 -7.22 -9.64 0.99
C GLY A 73 -6.34 -9.17 2.15
N SER A 74 -6.98 -8.71 3.21
CA SER A 74 -6.36 -8.32 4.47
C SER A 74 -6.78 -9.28 5.57
N SER A 75 -5.86 -9.60 6.50
CA SER A 75 -6.21 -10.29 7.75
C SER A 75 -6.87 -9.35 8.77
N PHE A 76 -6.70 -8.05 8.60
CA PHE A 76 -7.36 -7.03 9.41
C PHE A 76 -8.77 -6.74 8.88
N PRO A 77 -9.73 -6.41 9.77
CA PRO A 77 -11.08 -6.06 9.36
C PRO A 77 -11.11 -4.75 8.58
N ASP A 78 -12.21 -4.59 7.84
CA ASP A 78 -12.58 -3.35 7.17
C ASP A 78 -12.71 -2.22 8.18
N LEU A 79 -12.28 -1.03 7.78
CA LEU A 79 -12.47 0.17 8.58
C LEU A 79 -13.87 0.74 8.31
N PRO A 80 -14.59 1.20 9.35
CA PRO A 80 -15.83 1.92 9.14
C PRO A 80 -15.57 3.19 8.34
N SER A 81 -16.52 3.51 7.46
CA SER A 81 -16.58 4.75 6.67
C SER A 81 -16.77 5.97 7.57
#